data_AF-A0A1G1VM30-F1
#
_entry.id   AF-A0A1G1VM30-F1
#
_cell.length_a   1.000
_cell.length_b   1.000
_cell.length_c   1.000
_cell.angle_alpha   90.00
_cell.angle_beta   90.00
_cell.angle_gamma   90.00
#
_symmetry.space_group_name_H-M   'P 1'
#
loop_
_entity.id
_entity.type
_entity.pdbx_description
1 polymer ?
#
loop_
_entity_poly.entity_id
_entity_poly.type
_entity_poly.pdbx_seq_one_letter_code
_entity_poly.pdbx_strand_id
1 'polypeptide(L)'
;MTKYKKMFQEMLSAHAEMFKAFDEIHALYVLDPDANQKRFNEEGVKILDVIREYENRLCSRSQTTGYAAFTTRLAEKFQELVKSRYPQIDHVGVMIREAEAKEFTLKKINFS
;
A
#
# COMPACT_ATOMS: atom_id res chain seq x y z
N MET A 1 9.28 -23.27 -3.35
CA MET A 1 8.71 -21.89 -3.26
C MET A 1 9.82 -20.91 -2.97
N THR A 2 9.81 -19.74 -3.61
CA THR A 2 10.76 -18.64 -3.37
C THR A 2 10.44 -17.93 -2.05
N LYS A 3 11.45 -17.35 -1.39
CA LYS A 3 11.31 -16.69 -0.06
C LYS A 3 10.17 -15.65 -0.03
N TYR A 4 10.07 -14.80 -1.05
CA TYR A 4 9.04 -13.77 -1.14
C TYR A 4 7.61 -14.34 -1.24
N LYS A 5 7.42 -15.46 -1.96
CA LYS A 5 6.11 -16.14 -2.04
C LYS A 5 5.70 -16.73 -0.70
N LYS A 6 6.65 -17.31 0.04
CA LYS A 6 6.37 -17.84 1.38
C LYS A 6 5.99 -16.71 2.34
N MET A 7 6.72 -15.60 2.30
CA MET A 7 6.42 -14.41 3.10
C MET A 7 5.04 -13.84 2.80
N PHE A 8 4.68 -13.77 1.51
CA PHE A 8 3.36 -13.34 1.06
C PHE A 8 2.23 -14.29 1.50
N GLN A 9 2.43 -15.60 1.41
CA GLN A 9 1.45 -16.56 1.91
C GLN A 9 1.31 -16.52 3.43
N GLU A 10 2.40 -16.31 4.16
CA GLU A 10 2.38 -16.16 5.61
C GLU A 10 1.62 -14.89 6.02
N MET A 11 1.87 -13.77 5.35
CA MET A 11 1.10 -12.53 5.52
C MET A 11 -0.39 -12.74 5.27
N LEU A 12 -0.75 -13.37 4.14
CA LEU A 12 -2.15 -13.66 3.82
C LEU A 12 -2.80 -14.61 4.84
N SER A 13 -2.06 -15.59 5.34
CA SER A 13 -2.60 -16.56 6.30
C SER A 13 -2.75 -15.95 7.70
N ALA A 14 -1.77 -15.16 8.13
CA ALA A 14 -1.78 -14.48 9.42
C ALA A 14 -2.85 -13.38 9.50
N HIS A 15 -3.16 -12.76 8.37
CA HIS A 15 -4.12 -11.65 8.27
C HIS A 15 -5.32 -11.99 7.39
N ALA A 16 -5.66 -13.28 7.27
CA ALA A 16 -6.71 -13.76 6.38
C ALA A 16 -8.06 -13.08 6.61
N GLU A 17 -8.41 -12.81 7.88
CA GLU A 17 -9.64 -12.12 8.25
C GLU A 17 -9.65 -10.65 7.79
N MET A 18 -8.52 -9.94 7.91
CA MET A 18 -8.40 -8.56 7.43
C MET A 18 -8.50 -8.49 5.91
N PHE A 19 -7.80 -9.39 5.20
CA PHE A 19 -7.88 -9.44 3.75
C PHE A 19 -9.28 -9.81 3.26
N LYS A 20 -9.98 -10.71 3.96
CA LYS A 20 -11.37 -11.05 3.64
C LYS A 20 -12.31 -9.86 3.84
N ALA A 21 -12.18 -9.14 4.96
CA ALA A 21 -12.98 -7.95 5.21
C ALA A 21 -12.71 -6.86 4.17
N PHE A 22 -11.45 -6.71 3.74
CA PHE A 22 -11.08 -5.80 2.68
C PHE A 22 -11.67 -6.20 1.32
N ASP A 23 -11.69 -7.50 0.97
CA ASP A 23 -12.34 -8.00 -0.25
C ASP A 23 -13.84 -7.65 -0.28
N GLU A 24 -14.54 -7.76 0.86
CA GLU A 24 -15.96 -7.39 0.98
C GLU A 24 -16.16 -5.89 0.74
N ILE A 25 -15.32 -5.04 1.34
CA ILE A 25 -15.40 -3.58 1.16
C ILE A 25 -14.98 -3.18 -0.25
N HIS A 26 -13.99 -3.86 -0.83
CA HIS A 26 -13.59 -3.63 -2.21
C HIS A 26 -14.74 -3.92 -3.17
N ALA A 27 -15.48 -5.01 -2.97
CA ALA A 27 -16.67 -5.30 -3.77
C ALA A 27 -17.74 -4.20 -3.64
N LEU A 28 -17.95 -3.67 -2.43
CA LEU A 28 -18.85 -2.53 -2.21
C LEU A 28 -18.33 -1.23 -2.84
N TYR A 29 -17.02 -1.00 -2.81
CA TYR A 29 -16.36 0.15 -3.44
C TYR A 29 -16.43 0.11 -4.97
N VAL A 30 -16.34 -1.08 -5.59
CA VAL A 30 -16.55 -1.24 -7.04
C VAL A 30 -18.00 -0.93 -7.43
N LEU A 31 -18.97 -1.20 -6.55
CA LEU A 31 -20.39 -0.90 -6.78
C LEU A 31 -20.71 0.59 -6.57
N ASP A 32 -20.25 1.17 -5.46
CA ASP A 32 -20.47 2.57 -5.11
C ASP A 32 -19.20 3.16 -4.46
N PRO A 33 -18.28 3.69 -5.28
CA PRO A 33 -17.00 4.17 -4.78
C PRO A 33 -17.17 5.42 -3.89
N ASP A 34 -18.13 6.28 -4.18
CA ASP A 34 -18.35 7.54 -3.47
C ASP A 34 -18.82 7.29 -2.01
N ALA A 35 -19.82 6.41 -1.84
CA ALA A 35 -20.33 6.06 -0.52
C ALA A 35 -19.35 5.22 0.31
N ASN A 36 -18.48 4.43 -0.34
CA ASN A 36 -17.59 3.48 0.33
C ASN A 36 -16.13 3.92 0.41
N GLN A 37 -15.73 5.03 -0.22
CA GLN A 37 -14.35 5.50 -0.27
C GLN A 37 -13.73 5.63 1.12
N LYS A 38 -14.49 6.18 2.09
CA LYS A 38 -14.01 6.37 3.45
C LYS A 38 -13.65 5.03 4.11
N ARG A 39 -14.56 4.05 4.05
CA ARG A 39 -14.36 2.72 4.64
C ARG A 39 -13.28 1.93 3.90
N PHE A 40 -13.25 2.05 2.57
CA PHE A 40 -12.23 1.45 1.73
C PHE A 40 -10.82 1.98 2.06
N ASN A 41 -10.70 3.29 2.29
CA ASN A 41 -9.46 3.91 2.73
C ASN A 41 -9.08 3.48 4.16
N GLU A 42 -10.01 3.50 5.11
CA GLU A 42 -9.74 3.12 6.50
C GLU A 42 -9.22 1.67 6.62
N GLU A 43 -9.88 0.71 5.94
CA GLU A 43 -9.43 -0.69 5.97
C GLU A 43 -8.22 -0.93 5.08
N GLY A 44 -8.17 -0.30 3.91
CA GLY A 44 -7.03 -0.46 3.03
C GLY A 44 -5.73 0.08 3.65
N VAL A 45 -5.78 1.15 4.45
CA VAL A 45 -4.59 1.67 5.16
C VAL A 45 -4.00 0.60 6.09
N LYS A 46 -4.86 -0.18 6.77
CA LYS A 46 -4.40 -1.30 7.62
C LYS A 46 -3.73 -2.39 6.79
N ILE A 47 -4.32 -2.74 5.64
CA ILE A 47 -3.74 -3.71 4.71
C ILE A 47 -2.38 -3.23 4.18
N LEU A 48 -2.27 -1.96 3.79
CA LEU A 48 -1.01 -1.35 3.36
C LEU A 48 0.04 -1.35 4.47
N ASP A 49 -0.35 -1.08 5.71
CA ASP A 49 0.58 -1.09 6.85
C ASP A 49 1.17 -2.49 7.09
N VAL A 50 0.32 -3.52 7.05
CA VAL A 50 0.74 -4.93 7.10
C VAL A 50 1.71 -5.26 5.95
N ILE A 51 1.37 -4.89 4.71
CA ILE A 51 2.23 -5.13 3.54
C ILE A 51 3.59 -4.45 3.72
N ARG A 52 3.61 -3.20 4.20
CA ARG A 52 4.83 -2.44 4.48
C ARG A 52 5.65 -3.06 5.61
N GLU A 53 5.01 -3.58 6.66
CA GLU A 53 5.71 -4.28 7.74
C GLU A 53 6.43 -5.52 7.22
N TYR A 54 5.74 -6.34 6.41
CA TYR A 54 6.33 -7.55 5.82
C TYR A 54 7.42 -7.23 4.79
N GLU A 55 7.25 -6.17 3.99
CA GLU A 55 8.28 -5.67 3.08
C GLU A 55 9.51 -5.15 3.84
N ASN A 56 9.31 -4.34 4.88
CA ASN A 56 10.39 -3.91 5.76
C ASN A 56 11.09 -5.10 6.37
N ARG A 57 10.36 -6.11 6.85
CA ARG A 57 10.94 -7.33 7.42
C ARG A 57 11.76 -8.12 6.39
N LEU A 58 11.36 -8.11 5.12
CA LEU A 58 12.15 -8.67 4.02
C LEU A 58 13.45 -7.88 3.80
N CYS A 59 13.38 -6.54 3.78
CA CYS A 59 14.51 -5.64 3.56
C CYS A 59 15.49 -5.53 4.74
N SER A 60 14.98 -5.32 5.97
CA SER A 60 15.76 -5.13 7.19
C SER A 60 16.66 -6.33 7.50
N ARG A 61 16.21 -7.55 7.18
CA ARG A 61 17.00 -8.77 7.41
C ARG A 61 18.25 -8.86 6.51
N SER A 62 18.34 -8.05 5.45
CA SER A 62 19.43 -8.09 4.48
C SER A 62 20.38 -6.90 4.56
N GLN A 63 19.98 -5.82 5.23
CA GLN A 63 20.91 -4.76 5.63
C GLN A 63 21.95 -5.28 6.64
N THR A 64 21.57 -6.23 7.50
CA THR A 64 22.51 -6.87 8.45
C THR A 64 23.56 -7.74 7.76
N THR A 65 23.27 -8.27 6.56
CA THR A 65 24.11 -9.28 5.88
C THR A 65 24.76 -8.76 4.59
N GLY A 66 24.63 -7.46 4.27
CA GLY A 66 25.24 -6.86 3.08
C GLY A 66 24.56 -7.18 1.74
N TYR A 67 23.34 -7.75 1.74
CA TYR A 67 22.62 -8.18 0.53
C TYR A 67 21.51 -7.21 0.09
N ALA A 68 21.73 -5.89 0.24
CA ALA A 68 20.71 -4.87 -0.04
C ALA A 68 20.08 -4.98 -1.46
N ALA A 69 20.89 -5.29 -2.49
CA ALA A 69 20.41 -5.44 -3.87
C ALA A 69 19.53 -6.67 -4.10
N PHE A 70 19.70 -7.74 -3.31
CA PHE A 70 18.86 -8.92 -3.39
C PHE A 70 17.48 -8.66 -2.80
N THR A 71 17.42 -7.86 -1.74
CA THR A 71 16.15 -7.46 -1.12
C THR A 71 15.31 -6.51 -1.93
N THR A 72 15.92 -5.56 -2.65
CA THR A 72 15.18 -4.67 -3.55
C THR A 72 14.39 -5.48 -4.58
N ARG A 73 15.04 -6.46 -5.23
CA ARG A 73 14.38 -7.35 -6.20
C ARG A 73 13.30 -8.23 -5.59
N LEU A 74 13.42 -8.59 -4.31
CA LEU A 74 12.40 -9.36 -3.60
C LEU A 74 11.20 -8.51 -3.22
N ALA A 75 11.43 -7.27 -2.79
CA ALA A 75 10.39 -6.29 -2.50
C ALA A 75 9.60 -5.95 -3.76
N GLU A 76 10.28 -5.68 -4.88
CA GLU A 76 9.63 -5.45 -6.19
C GLU A 76 8.72 -6.63 -6.57
N LYS A 77 9.22 -7.87 -6.50
CA LYS A 77 8.41 -9.07 -6.80
C LYS A 77 7.27 -9.30 -5.81
N PHE A 78 7.43 -8.88 -4.57
CA PHE A 78 6.39 -8.95 -3.56
C PHE A 78 5.27 -7.94 -3.86
N GLN A 79 5.63 -6.70 -4.19
CA GLN A 79 4.71 -5.66 -4.63
C GLN A 79 3.97 -6.04 -5.92
N GLU A 80 4.66 -6.64 -6.90
CA GLU A 80 3.99 -7.15 -8.12
C GLU A 80 2.92 -8.19 -7.79
N LEU A 81 3.16 -9.10 -6.84
CA LEU A 81 2.15 -10.08 -6.41
C LEU A 81 0.97 -9.42 -5.69
N VAL A 82 1.25 -8.44 -4.83
CA VAL A 82 0.23 -7.64 -4.14
C VAL A 82 -0.65 -6.92 -5.17
N LYS A 83 -0.05 -6.21 -6.13
CA LYS A 83 -0.76 -5.47 -7.19
C LYS A 83 -1.53 -6.41 -8.12
N SER A 84 -0.97 -7.57 -8.44
CA SER A 84 -1.68 -8.58 -9.23
C SER A 84 -2.91 -9.14 -8.51
N ARG A 85 -2.92 -9.18 -7.17
CA ARG A 85 -4.06 -9.62 -6.37
C ARG A 85 -5.06 -8.49 -6.12
N TYR A 86 -4.56 -7.28 -5.89
CA TYR A 86 -5.33 -6.10 -5.53
C TYR A 86 -4.98 -4.94 -6.48
N PRO A 87 -5.52 -4.91 -7.70
CA PRO A 87 -5.17 -3.90 -8.70
C PRO A 87 -5.56 -2.47 -8.30
N GLN A 88 -6.51 -2.31 -7.36
CA GLN A 88 -6.95 -1.01 -6.84
C GLN A 88 -6.30 -0.64 -5.50
N ILE A 89 -5.29 -1.39 -5.05
CA ILE A 89 -4.65 -1.10 -3.76
C ILE A 89 -3.91 0.24 -3.76
N ASP A 90 -3.45 0.72 -4.92
CA ASP A 90 -2.86 2.05 -5.06
C ASP A 90 -3.89 3.19 -4.91
N HIS A 91 -5.20 2.90 -4.97
CA HIS A 91 -6.26 3.89 -4.72
C HIS A 91 -6.53 4.08 -3.22
N VAL A 92 -6.08 3.12 -2.41
CA VAL A 92 -6.20 3.18 -0.95
C VAL A 92 -5.28 4.28 -0.42
N GLY A 93 -5.84 5.19 0.38
CA GLY A 93 -5.08 6.27 0.98
C GLY A 93 -4.83 7.45 0.04
N VAL A 94 -5.42 7.44 -1.17
CA VAL A 94 -5.66 8.67 -1.92
C VAL A 94 -6.69 9.48 -1.15
N MET A 95 -6.20 10.21 -0.14
CA MET A 95 -6.91 11.34 0.41
C MET A 95 -6.91 12.39 -0.71
N ILE A 96 -8.06 12.62 -1.34
CA ILE A 96 -8.30 13.90 -2.00
C ILE A 96 -8.26 14.92 -0.86
N ARG A 97 -7.07 15.40 -0.55
CA ARG A 97 -6.91 16.54 0.35
C ARG A 97 -7.52 17.70 -0.42
N GLU A 98 -8.77 18.01 -0.13
CA GLU A 98 -9.31 19.35 -0.34
C GLU A 98 -8.51 20.41 0.47
N ALA A 99 -7.54 19.97 1.28
CA ALA A 99 -6.53 20.79 1.90
C ALA A 99 -5.31 21.08 1.00
N GLU A 100 -5.53 21.65 -0.20
CA GLU A 100 -4.57 22.60 -0.80
C GLU A 100 -5.18 23.53 -1.87
N ALA A 101 -6.46 23.91 -1.72
CA ALA A 101 -7.01 25.10 -2.38
C ALA A 101 -6.83 26.37 -1.53
N LYS A 102 -5.86 26.40 -0.61
CA LYS A 102 -5.39 27.65 0.01
C LYS A 102 -4.27 28.22 -0.84
N GLU A 103 -4.69 28.92 -1.89
CA GLU A 103 -4.04 30.15 -2.36
C GLU A 103 -2.50 30.08 -2.46
N PHE A 104 -1.99 29.43 -3.51
CA PHE A 104 -0.66 29.74 -4.02
C PHE A 104 -0.66 31.18 -4.59
N THR A 105 -0.69 32.19 -3.72
CA THR A 105 -0.34 33.55 -4.11
C THR A 105 1.17 33.61 -4.31
N LEU A 106 1.59 33.33 -5.54
CA LEU A 106 2.91 33.71 -6.03
C LEU A 106 3.08 35.23 -5.85
N LYS A 107 3.67 35.67 -4.73
CA LYS A 107 4.15 37.04 -4.61
C LYS A 107 5.27 37.22 -5.64
N LYS A 108 4.93 37.93 -6.72
CA LYS A 108 5.87 38.48 -7.71
C LYS A 108 7.08 39.04 -6.97
N ILE A 109 8.22 38.36 -7.08
CA ILE A 109 9.49 38.87 -6.58
C ILE A 109 9.93 39.90 -7.64
N ASN A 110 9.84 41.19 -7.32
CA ASN A 110 10.47 42.22 -8.14
C ASN A 110 11.98 42.20 -7.86
N PHE A 111 12.76 41.83 -8.87
CA PHE A 111 14.18 42.16 -8.90
C PHE A 111 14.29 43.62 -9.35
N SER A 112 14.61 44.52 -8.41
CA SER A 112 15.14 45.85 -8.68
C SER A 112 16.66 45.84 -8.59
#